data_AF-A0A7W1VV24-F1
#
_entry.id   AF-A0A7W1VV24-F1
#
_cell.length_a   1.000
_cell.length_b   1.000
_cell.length_c   1.000
_cell.angle_alpha   90.00
_cell.angle_beta   90.00
_cell.angle_gamma   90.00
#
_symmetry.space_group_name_H-M   'P 1'
#
loop_
_entity.id
_entity.type
_entity.pdbx_description
1 polymer ?
#
loop_
_entity_poly.entity_id
_entity_poly.type
_entity_poly.pdbx_seq_one_letter_code
_entity_poly.pdbx_strand_id
1 'polypeptide(L)'
;MKKWIPRAALVLIILLVLGLVAAFLFLNTLVKSGVEKIGPIVTKTEVKLDSANLSPFSGKGELHGLFVGNPEGYKTPSAIKVKDIKVNLDIKSVTSDVVLVQSIVIEAPEITFEGGFSGSNLRKLLDNISAVAAMDKSKSTTGKPAEGGKRLKVESLLIKNAKVNISFTGMMGKSATVAISDIHLTNIGMDENGISTAELSRQVIKVVLQEVIKVIPRAVGKLGGSVKDIGAGTAGGAETTVKGIKKLFKKREVPAR
;
A
#
# COMPACT_ATOMS: atom_id res chain seq x y z
N MET A 1 48.47 -37.33 -9.31
CA MET A 1 47.68 -36.36 -10.12
C MET A 1 46.40 -35.87 -9.40
N LYS A 2 46.46 -35.33 -8.16
CA LYS A 2 45.24 -35.02 -7.36
C LYS A 2 45.17 -33.63 -6.71
N LYS A 3 46.16 -32.75 -6.92
CA LYS A 3 46.27 -31.43 -6.25
C LYS A 3 45.46 -30.29 -6.89
N TRP A 4 44.78 -30.54 -8.01
CA TRP A 4 44.08 -29.54 -8.84
C TRP A 4 42.56 -29.64 -8.69
N ILE A 5 42.02 -30.84 -8.42
CA ILE A 5 40.62 -31.08 -8.05
C ILE A 5 40.15 -30.24 -6.84
N PRO A 6 40.89 -30.15 -5.71
CA PRO A 6 40.45 -29.32 -4.58
C PRO A 6 40.47 -27.82 -4.90
N ARG A 7 41.37 -27.37 -5.78
CA ARG A 7 41.43 -25.96 -6.22
C ARG A 7 40.31 -25.62 -7.20
N ALA A 8 39.99 -26.53 -8.12
CA ALA A 8 38.87 -26.37 -9.05
C ALA A 8 37.52 -26.39 -8.32
N ALA A 9 37.34 -27.28 -7.33
CA ALA A 9 36.15 -27.31 -6.48
C ALA A 9 36.00 -26.02 -5.65
N LEU A 10 37.10 -25.50 -5.09
CA LEU A 10 37.09 -24.25 -4.34
C LEU A 10 36.70 -23.05 -5.23
N VAL A 11 37.26 -22.96 -6.45
CA VAL A 11 36.91 -21.92 -7.42
C VAL A 11 35.43 -22.00 -7.80
N LEU A 12 34.89 -23.20 -8.01
CA LEU A 12 33.47 -23.39 -8.31
C LEU A 12 32.56 -22.94 -7.15
N ILE A 13 32.92 -23.27 -5.90
CA ILE A 13 32.18 -22.82 -4.71
C ILE A 13 32.19 -21.29 -4.62
N ILE A 14 33.35 -20.66 -4.84
CA ILE A 14 33.48 -19.20 -4.83
C ILE A 14 32.59 -18.57 -5.92
N LEU A 15 32.62 -19.10 -7.14
CA LEU A 15 31.76 -18.62 -8.24
C LEU A 15 30.27 -18.79 -7.92
N LEU A 16 29.88 -19.89 -7.28
CA LEU A 16 28.50 -20.16 -6.89
C LEU A 16 28.05 -19.20 -5.78
N VAL A 17 28.90 -18.93 -4.78
CA VAL A 17 28.64 -17.92 -3.74
C VAL A 17 28.53 -16.52 -4.35
N LEU A 18 29.46 -16.13 -5.23
CA LEU A 18 29.42 -14.83 -5.92
C LEU A 18 28.16 -14.69 -6.78
N GLY A 19 27.75 -15.75 -7.48
CA GLY A 19 26.51 -15.79 -8.24
C GLY A 19 25.26 -15.61 -7.36
N LEU A 20 25.21 -16.29 -6.21
CA LEU A 20 24.12 -16.15 -5.24
C LEU A 20 24.05 -14.73 -4.64
N VAL A 21 25.21 -14.15 -4.29
CA VAL A 21 25.29 -12.77 -3.77
C VAL A 21 24.82 -11.77 -4.83
N ALA A 22 25.27 -11.91 -6.08
CA ALA A 22 24.84 -11.05 -7.18
C ALA A 22 23.32 -11.15 -7.38
N ALA A 23 22.75 -12.36 -7.46
CA ALA A 23 21.31 -12.57 -7.60
C ALA A 23 20.50 -11.91 -6.47
N PHE A 24 20.97 -12.01 -5.23
CA PHE A 24 20.34 -11.37 -4.07
C PHE A 24 20.32 -9.83 -4.20
N LEU A 25 21.44 -9.23 -4.61
CA LEU A 25 21.54 -7.78 -4.82
C LEU A 25 20.63 -7.30 -5.97
N PHE A 26 20.47 -8.11 -7.02
CA PHE A 26 19.54 -7.82 -8.10
C PHE A 26 18.08 -7.85 -7.65
N LEU A 27 17.66 -8.79 -6.78
CA LEU A 27 16.28 -8.84 -6.26
C LEU A 27 15.90 -7.56 -5.52
N ASN A 28 16.78 -7.08 -4.64
CA ASN A 28 16.57 -5.85 -3.88
C ASN A 28 16.40 -4.64 -4.82
N THR A 29 17.27 -4.54 -5.82
CA THR A 29 17.24 -3.46 -6.82
C THR A 29 16.00 -3.53 -7.72
N LEU A 30 15.58 -4.75 -8.09
CA LEU A 30 14.38 -5.00 -8.89
C LEU A 30 13.11 -4.59 -8.15
N VAL A 31 12.99 -4.91 -6.86
CA VAL A 31 11.82 -4.52 -6.07
C VAL A 31 11.75 -3.01 -5.91
N LYS A 32 12.86 -2.34 -5.57
CA LYS A 32 12.92 -0.88 -5.53
C LYS A 32 12.50 -0.27 -6.87
N SER A 33 13.11 -0.73 -7.97
CA SER A 33 12.78 -0.24 -9.31
C SER A 33 11.32 -0.50 -9.68
N GLY A 34 10.75 -1.63 -9.27
CA GLY A 34 9.35 -1.96 -9.47
C GLY A 34 8.42 -0.98 -8.76
N VAL A 35 8.72 -0.66 -7.50
CA VAL A 35 7.98 0.35 -6.72
C VAL A 35 8.08 1.73 -7.37
N GLU A 36 9.27 2.15 -7.77
CA GLU A 36 9.50 3.47 -8.37
C GLU A 36 8.96 3.60 -9.81
N LYS A 37 8.75 2.49 -10.52
CA LYS A 37 8.13 2.50 -11.87
C LYS A 37 6.62 2.34 -11.83
N ILE A 38 6.10 1.40 -11.05
CA ILE A 38 4.66 1.08 -11.01
C ILE A 38 3.93 2.03 -10.07
N GLY A 39 4.55 2.39 -8.94
CA GLY A 39 3.98 3.30 -7.94
C GLY A 39 3.47 4.61 -8.55
N PRO A 40 4.27 5.32 -9.37
CA PRO A 40 3.81 6.57 -9.99
C PRO A 40 2.68 6.37 -10.99
N ILE A 41 2.64 5.25 -11.71
CA ILE A 41 1.56 4.93 -12.66
C ILE A 41 0.24 4.73 -11.89
N VAL A 42 0.28 3.98 -10.80
CA VAL A 42 -0.90 3.62 -9.99
C VAL A 42 -1.42 4.83 -9.19
N THR A 43 -0.51 5.58 -8.57
CA THR A 43 -0.87 6.69 -7.68
C THR A 43 -1.07 8.02 -8.43
N LYS A 44 -0.47 8.16 -9.62
CA LYS A 44 -0.27 9.43 -10.34
C LYS A 44 0.41 10.49 -9.46
N THR A 45 1.38 10.03 -8.68
CA THR A 45 2.21 10.86 -7.79
C THR A 45 3.65 10.37 -7.84
N GLU A 46 4.58 11.16 -7.33
CA GLU A 46 5.94 10.67 -7.10
C GLU A 46 5.92 9.52 -6.09
N VAL A 47 6.58 8.42 -6.40
CA VAL A 47 6.78 7.30 -5.47
C VAL A 47 8.25 6.94 -5.47
N LYS A 48 8.84 6.89 -4.27
CA LYS A 48 10.24 6.57 -4.03
C LYS A 48 10.37 5.50 -2.97
N LEU A 49 11.43 4.72 -3.05
CA LEU A 49 11.78 3.74 -2.02
C LEU A 49 13.28 3.80 -1.75
N ASP A 50 13.67 3.98 -0.49
CA ASP A 50 15.09 4.06 -0.15
C ASP A 50 15.79 2.73 -0.44
N SER A 51 15.26 1.63 0.10
CA SER A 51 15.81 0.29 -0.12
C SER A 51 14.77 -0.83 0.05
N ALA A 52 15.13 -2.00 -0.49
CA ALA A 52 14.43 -3.25 -0.26
C ALA A 52 15.44 -4.31 0.16
N ASN A 53 15.05 -5.19 1.09
CA ASN A 53 15.86 -6.30 1.56
C ASN A 53 15.01 -7.57 1.57
N LEU A 54 15.32 -8.52 0.69
CA LEU A 54 14.51 -9.72 0.47
C LEU A 54 15.31 -10.95 0.83
N SER A 55 14.76 -11.83 1.66
CA SER A 55 15.31 -13.14 1.94
C SER A 55 14.57 -14.20 1.12
N PRO A 56 15.12 -14.63 -0.04
CA PRO A 56 14.43 -15.55 -0.94
C PRO A 56 14.19 -16.93 -0.31
N PHE A 57 15.06 -17.34 0.62
CA PHE A 57 14.95 -18.64 1.30
C PHE A 57 13.96 -18.64 2.46
N SER A 58 13.62 -17.48 3.02
CA SER A 58 12.66 -17.40 4.13
C SER A 58 11.33 -16.75 3.74
N GLY A 59 11.19 -16.26 2.49
CA GLY A 59 10.00 -15.55 2.04
C GLY A 59 9.79 -14.18 2.69
N LYS A 60 10.77 -13.71 3.46
CA LYS A 60 10.67 -12.44 4.20
C LYS A 60 11.21 -11.31 3.35
N GLY A 61 10.54 -10.16 3.37
CA GLY A 61 10.97 -8.94 2.72
C GLY A 61 10.80 -7.75 3.64
N GLU A 62 11.73 -6.81 3.57
CA GLU A 62 11.65 -5.51 4.24
C GLU A 62 11.80 -4.41 3.19
N LEU A 63 10.92 -3.41 3.23
CA LEU A 63 11.00 -2.21 2.42
C LEU A 63 11.21 -1.04 3.36
N HIS A 64 12.18 -0.18 3.05
CA HIS A 64 12.52 0.96 3.89
C HIS A 64 12.33 2.27 3.13
N GLY A 65 11.83 3.27 3.84
CA GLY A 65 11.72 4.64 3.34
C GLY A 65 10.79 4.76 2.13
N LEU A 66 9.59 4.18 2.22
CA LEU A 66 8.57 4.40 1.20
C LEU A 66 8.08 5.85 1.29
N PHE A 67 8.15 6.57 0.19
CA PHE A 67 7.65 7.92 0.04
C PHE A 67 6.59 7.95 -1.06
N VAL A 68 5.44 8.55 -0.77
CA VAL A 68 4.37 8.83 -1.72
C VAL A 68 4.08 10.33 -1.68
N GLY A 69 4.31 10.99 -2.81
CA GLY A 69 4.06 12.41 -3.01
C GLY A 69 2.57 12.75 -2.99
N ASN A 70 2.28 14.03 -3.14
CA ASN A 70 0.90 14.49 -3.25
C ASN A 70 0.42 14.49 -4.71
N PRO A 71 -0.87 14.21 -4.96
CA PRO A 71 -1.49 14.52 -6.24
C PRO A 71 -1.41 16.02 -6.55
N GLU A 72 -1.57 16.37 -7.83
CA GLU A 72 -1.65 17.77 -8.25
C GLU A 72 -2.75 18.53 -7.49
N GLY A 73 -2.46 19.80 -7.15
CA GLY A 73 -3.37 20.68 -6.44
C GLY A 73 -3.23 20.71 -4.91
N TYR A 74 -2.28 19.95 -4.36
CA TYR A 74 -1.99 19.89 -2.91
C TYR A 74 -0.56 20.33 -2.63
N LYS A 75 -0.34 21.06 -1.52
CA LYS A 75 0.90 21.80 -1.23
C LYS A 75 1.77 21.16 -0.15
N THR A 76 1.25 20.19 0.60
CA THR A 76 2.01 19.49 1.62
C THR A 76 3.15 18.67 0.99
N PRO A 77 4.24 18.38 1.73
CA PRO A 77 5.41 17.72 1.13
C PRO A 77 5.17 16.29 0.64
N SER A 78 4.24 15.55 1.27
CA SER A 78 4.00 14.14 0.97
C SER A 78 2.62 13.69 1.45
N ALA A 79 1.97 12.77 0.72
CA ALA A 79 0.73 12.15 1.15
C ALA A 79 0.97 11.04 2.18
N ILE A 80 1.98 10.19 1.96
CA ILE A 80 2.30 9.06 2.85
C ILE A 80 3.82 8.89 2.91
N LYS A 81 4.36 8.70 4.11
CA LYS A 81 5.72 8.20 4.33
C LYS A 81 5.68 7.00 5.25
N VAL A 82 6.48 5.99 4.95
CA VAL A 82 6.62 4.79 5.78
C VAL A 82 8.08 4.48 5.96
N LYS A 83 8.52 4.35 7.22
CA LYS A 83 9.90 4.00 7.52
C LYS A 83 10.18 2.54 7.19
N ASP A 84 9.34 1.63 7.67
CA ASP A 84 9.56 0.18 7.59
C ASP A 84 8.26 -0.55 7.21
N ILE A 85 8.36 -1.40 6.18
CA ILE A 85 7.30 -2.33 5.78
C ILE A 85 7.90 -3.73 5.79
N LYS A 86 7.29 -4.65 6.53
CA LYS A 86 7.70 -6.06 6.58
C LYS A 86 6.68 -6.91 5.85
N VAL A 87 7.14 -7.82 5.02
CA VAL A 87 6.32 -8.72 4.22
C VAL A 87 6.78 -10.15 4.47
N ASN A 88 5.83 -11.07 4.61
CA ASN A 88 6.08 -12.50 4.65
C ASN A 88 5.27 -13.19 3.55
N LEU A 89 5.96 -13.89 2.67
CA LEU A 89 5.42 -14.58 1.51
C LEU A 89 5.53 -16.09 1.69
N ASP A 90 4.56 -16.83 1.17
CA ASP A 90 4.77 -18.25 0.93
C ASP A 90 5.65 -18.42 -0.31
N ILE A 91 6.90 -18.86 -0.09
CA ILE A 91 7.91 -19.07 -1.13
C ILE A 91 7.39 -19.99 -2.24
N LYS A 92 6.57 -21.00 -1.90
CA LYS A 92 6.03 -21.96 -2.87
C LYS A 92 5.11 -21.30 -3.89
N SER A 93 4.46 -20.21 -3.49
CA SER A 93 3.52 -19.47 -4.33
C SER A 93 4.21 -18.43 -5.24
N VAL A 94 5.48 -18.09 -4.99
CA VAL A 94 6.18 -17.01 -5.73
C VAL A 94 6.32 -17.35 -7.21
N THR A 95 6.46 -18.63 -7.56
CA THR A 95 6.53 -19.08 -8.95
C THR A 95 5.17 -19.23 -9.63
N SER A 96 4.07 -19.26 -8.86
CA SER A 96 2.70 -19.37 -9.36
C SER A 96 2.15 -18.04 -9.89
N ASP A 97 0.99 -18.09 -10.54
CA ASP A 97 0.28 -16.90 -11.03
C ASP A 97 -0.30 -16.06 -9.88
N VAL A 98 -0.63 -16.72 -8.76
CA VAL A 98 -1.13 -16.11 -7.53
C VAL A 98 -0.12 -16.32 -6.40
N VAL A 99 0.39 -15.23 -5.86
CA VAL A 99 1.32 -15.22 -4.72
C VAL A 99 0.53 -15.08 -3.43
N LEU A 100 0.79 -15.96 -2.48
CA LEU A 100 0.26 -15.90 -1.12
C LEU A 100 1.19 -15.07 -0.22
N VAL A 101 0.64 -13.97 0.28
CA VAL A 101 1.23 -13.08 1.27
C VAL A 101 0.63 -13.41 2.63
N GLN A 102 1.41 -14.06 3.48
CA GLN A 102 1.00 -14.45 4.82
C GLN A 102 0.82 -13.23 5.72
N SER A 103 1.73 -12.25 5.63
CA SER A 103 1.59 -11.02 6.40
C SER A 103 2.25 -9.82 5.74
N ILE A 104 1.64 -8.65 5.95
CA ILE A 104 2.22 -7.34 5.69
C ILE A 104 2.10 -6.52 6.98
N VAL A 105 3.21 -5.95 7.46
CA VAL A 105 3.22 -5.06 8.62
C VAL A 105 3.81 -3.72 8.20
N ILE A 106 3.02 -2.67 8.32
CA ILE A 106 3.40 -1.28 8.05
C ILE A 106 3.60 -0.59 9.40
N GLU A 107 4.85 -0.25 9.71
CA GLU A 107 5.21 0.33 11.00
C GLU A 107 5.21 1.85 10.93
N ALA A 108 4.49 2.47 11.87
CA ALA A 108 4.52 3.90 12.14
C ALA A 108 4.43 4.80 10.89
N PRO A 109 3.47 4.56 9.97
CA PRO A 109 3.35 5.42 8.80
C PRO A 109 2.93 6.84 9.21
N GLU A 110 3.52 7.82 8.53
CA GLU A 110 3.11 9.21 8.58
C GLU A 110 2.21 9.50 7.40
N ILE A 111 0.94 9.75 7.68
CA ILE A 111 -0.08 10.03 6.67
C ILE A 111 -0.40 11.52 6.73
N THR A 112 -0.40 12.21 5.61
CA THR A 112 -0.79 13.62 5.55
C THR A 112 -2.16 13.74 4.90
N PHE A 113 -3.10 14.31 5.64
CA PHE A 113 -4.38 14.73 5.11
C PHE A 113 -4.33 16.23 4.84
N GLU A 114 -4.39 16.61 3.57
CA GLU A 114 -4.59 17.98 3.13
C GLU A 114 -5.99 18.09 2.53
N GLY A 115 -6.84 18.91 3.15
CA GLY A 115 -8.26 19.00 2.79
C GLY A 115 -8.84 20.41 2.81
N GLY A 116 -9.97 20.55 2.12
CA GLY A 116 -10.81 21.74 2.08
C GLY A 116 -12.20 21.43 1.50
N PHE A 117 -12.96 22.45 1.09
CA PHE A 117 -14.32 22.29 0.56
C PHE A 117 -14.39 21.50 -0.76
N SER A 118 -13.31 21.50 -1.55
CA SER A 118 -13.23 20.85 -2.87
C SER A 118 -12.74 19.40 -2.85
N GLY A 119 -12.36 18.86 -1.68
CA GLY A 119 -11.86 17.50 -1.54
C GLY A 119 -10.62 17.39 -0.65
N SER A 120 -9.90 16.27 -0.78
CA SER A 120 -8.64 16.03 -0.07
C SER A 120 -7.64 15.25 -0.91
N ASN A 121 -6.35 15.41 -0.59
CA ASN A 121 -5.25 14.72 -1.27
C ASN A 121 -5.42 13.20 -1.24
N LEU A 122 -5.79 12.64 -0.09
CA LEU A 122 -6.01 11.20 0.09
C LEU A 122 -7.23 10.69 -0.69
N ARG A 123 -8.29 11.51 -0.84
CA ARG A 123 -9.43 11.18 -1.68
C ARG A 123 -9.04 11.14 -3.16
N LYS A 124 -8.27 12.14 -3.62
CA LYS A 124 -7.75 12.20 -5.00
C LYS A 124 -6.79 11.04 -5.30
N LEU A 125 -5.91 10.71 -4.35
CA LEU A 125 -5.04 9.55 -4.42
C LEU A 125 -5.86 8.25 -4.57
N LEU A 126 -6.91 8.08 -3.76
CA LEU A 126 -7.82 6.94 -3.89
C LEU A 126 -8.49 6.89 -5.28
N ASP A 127 -8.92 8.04 -5.82
CA ASP A 127 -9.53 8.10 -7.15
C ASP A 127 -8.55 7.70 -8.27
N ASN A 128 -7.29 8.17 -8.20
CA ASN A 128 -6.25 7.78 -9.15
C ASN A 128 -6.03 6.26 -9.14
N ILE A 129 -5.86 5.68 -7.95
CA ILE A 129 -5.66 4.24 -7.79
C ILE A 129 -6.89 3.46 -8.26
N SER A 130 -8.10 3.96 -7.97
CA SER A 130 -9.36 3.32 -8.38
C SER A 130 -9.53 3.29 -9.89
N ALA A 131 -9.11 4.35 -10.60
CA ALA A 131 -9.14 4.40 -12.05
C ALA A 131 -8.26 3.32 -12.69
N VAL A 132 -7.04 3.13 -12.15
CA VAL A 132 -6.12 2.08 -12.63
C VAL A 132 -6.65 0.69 -12.32
N ALA A 133 -7.12 0.47 -11.09
CA ALA A 133 -7.71 -0.82 -10.69
C ALA A 133 -8.93 -1.21 -11.56
N ALA A 134 -9.75 -0.24 -11.98
CA ALA A 134 -10.88 -0.50 -12.88
C ALA A 134 -10.43 -0.88 -14.30
N MET A 135 -9.36 -0.28 -14.81
CA MET A 135 -8.78 -0.62 -16.12
C MET A 135 -8.21 -2.04 -16.12
N ASP A 136 -7.51 -2.44 -15.05
CA ASP A 136 -6.97 -3.81 -14.89
C ASP A 136 -8.09 -4.85 -14.88
N LYS A 137 -9.19 -4.56 -14.20
CA LYS A 137 -10.36 -5.45 -14.15
C LYS A 137 -11.02 -5.63 -15.51
N SER A 138 -11.09 -4.56 -16.31
CA SER A 138 -11.64 -4.60 -17.68
C SER A 138 -10.76 -5.41 -18.65
N LYS A 139 -9.43 -5.31 -18.53
CA LYS A 139 -8.50 -6.13 -19.33
C LYS A 139 -8.56 -7.61 -18.96
N SER A 140 -8.83 -7.94 -17.69
CA SER A 140 -8.96 -9.33 -17.24
C SER A 140 -10.22 -10.02 -17.77
N THR A 141 -11.26 -9.28 -18.17
CA THR A 141 -12.53 -9.84 -18.68
C THR A 141 -12.52 -10.19 -20.18
N THR A 142 -11.47 -9.82 -20.94
CA THR A 142 -11.36 -10.14 -22.37
C THR A 142 -10.56 -11.41 -22.68
N GLY A 143 -10.29 -12.26 -21.68
CA GLY A 143 -9.64 -13.56 -21.86
C GLY A 143 -8.16 -13.49 -22.25
N LYS A 144 -7.60 -12.29 -22.44
CA LYS A 144 -6.15 -12.08 -22.48
C LYS A 144 -5.65 -11.89 -21.05
N PRO A 145 -4.66 -12.66 -20.58
CA PRO A 145 -3.94 -12.34 -19.35
C PRO A 145 -3.52 -10.87 -19.44
N ALA A 146 -3.82 -10.08 -18.42
CA ALA A 146 -3.23 -8.75 -18.33
C ALA A 146 -1.71 -8.94 -18.45
N GLU A 147 -1.09 -8.35 -19.48
CA GLU A 147 0.36 -8.43 -19.66
C GLU A 147 1.05 -8.02 -18.35
N GLY A 148 1.62 -9.00 -17.64
CA GLY A 148 2.74 -8.79 -16.72
C GLY A 148 2.48 -8.51 -15.24
N GLY A 149 1.36 -8.95 -14.63
CA GLY A 149 1.15 -8.78 -13.17
C GLY A 149 0.80 -10.06 -12.42
N LYS A 150 1.67 -10.50 -11.49
CA LYS A 150 1.31 -11.55 -10.50
C LYS A 150 0.14 -11.07 -9.64
N ARG A 151 -0.80 -11.98 -9.35
CA ARG A 151 -1.95 -11.70 -8.47
C ARG A 151 -1.61 -12.07 -7.04
N LEU A 152 -2.34 -11.52 -6.08
CA LEU A 152 -2.02 -11.65 -4.65
C LEU A 152 -3.19 -12.23 -3.87
N LYS A 153 -2.87 -13.02 -2.84
CA LYS A 153 -3.75 -13.37 -1.72
C LYS A 153 -3.08 -12.87 -0.45
N VAL A 154 -3.76 -12.06 0.38
CA VAL A 154 -3.15 -11.50 1.60
C VAL A 154 -3.92 -11.94 2.83
N GLU A 155 -3.31 -12.79 3.66
CA GLU A 155 -3.94 -13.32 4.87
C GLU A 155 -4.09 -12.23 5.94
N SER A 156 -3.05 -11.43 6.15
CA SER A 156 -3.03 -10.38 7.17
C SER A 156 -2.25 -9.15 6.72
N LEU A 157 -2.85 -7.97 6.89
CA LEU A 157 -2.20 -6.68 6.72
C LEU A 157 -2.47 -5.84 7.96
N LEU A 158 -1.40 -5.49 8.68
CA LEU A 158 -1.44 -4.68 9.89
C LEU A 158 -0.72 -3.35 9.65
N ILE A 159 -1.42 -2.25 9.92
CA ILE A 159 -0.83 -0.92 10.02
C ILE A 159 -0.85 -0.53 11.48
N LYS A 160 0.32 -0.29 12.07
CA LYS A 160 0.41 0.05 13.50
C LYS A 160 1.12 1.35 13.76
N ASN A 161 0.79 2.00 14.88
CA ASN A 161 1.41 3.24 15.34
C ASN A 161 1.31 4.40 14.33
N ALA A 162 0.27 4.42 13.50
CA ALA A 162 0.10 5.40 12.45
C ALA A 162 -0.19 6.80 13.01
N LYS A 163 0.44 7.82 12.40
CA LYS A 163 0.22 9.23 12.73
C LYS A 163 -0.33 9.95 11.52
N VAL A 164 -1.30 10.82 11.76
CA VAL A 164 -1.96 11.61 10.72
C VAL A 164 -1.67 13.08 10.96
N ASN A 165 -1.03 13.72 9.97
CA ASN A 165 -0.83 15.17 9.90
C ASN A 165 -2.00 15.78 9.14
N ILE A 166 -2.84 16.56 9.81
CA ILE A 166 -4.01 17.19 9.22
C ILE A 166 -3.67 18.64 8.93
N SER A 167 -3.72 19.01 7.65
CA SER A 167 -3.58 20.37 7.14
C SER A 167 -4.89 20.79 6.48
N PHE A 168 -5.48 21.89 6.95
CA PHE A 168 -6.73 22.40 6.40
C PHE A 168 -6.48 23.74 5.72
N THR A 169 -6.79 23.82 4.42
CA THR A 169 -6.52 25.03 3.62
C THR A 169 -7.28 26.26 4.13
N GLY A 170 -8.44 26.06 4.76
CA GLY A 170 -9.22 27.12 5.40
C GLY A 170 -8.69 27.62 6.75
N MET A 171 -7.63 27.02 7.32
CA MET A 171 -7.08 27.39 8.63
C MET A 171 -5.72 28.10 8.56
N MET A 172 -5.45 28.87 7.50
CA MET A 172 -4.24 29.70 7.38
C MET A 172 -2.93 28.92 7.58
N GLY A 173 -2.89 27.65 7.18
CA GLY A 173 -1.71 26.79 7.29
C GLY A 173 -1.50 26.13 8.66
N LYS A 174 -2.44 26.25 9.60
CA LYS A 174 -2.40 25.45 10.84
C LYS A 174 -2.52 23.96 10.53
N SER A 175 -1.76 23.17 11.28
CA SER A 175 -1.79 21.71 11.19
C SER A 175 -1.85 21.06 12.57
N ALA A 176 -2.44 19.87 12.62
CA ALA A 176 -2.49 19.05 13.83
C ALA A 176 -2.03 17.63 13.53
N THR A 177 -1.25 17.05 14.44
CA THR A 177 -0.87 15.64 14.35
C THR A 177 -1.68 14.82 15.36
N VAL A 178 -2.28 13.74 14.88
CA VAL A 178 -3.10 12.82 15.70
C VAL A 178 -2.71 11.38 15.40
N ALA A 179 -2.53 10.57 16.44
CA ALA A 179 -2.38 9.13 16.28
C ALA A 179 -3.73 8.48 15.98
N ILE A 180 -3.75 7.49 15.09
CA ILE A 180 -4.93 6.67 14.82
C ILE A 180 -4.74 5.27 15.38
N SER A 181 -5.85 4.57 15.62
CA SER A 181 -5.81 3.18 16.04
C SER A 181 -5.19 2.30 14.94
N ASP A 182 -4.62 1.18 15.37
CA ASP A 182 -4.08 0.18 14.45
C ASP A 182 -5.18 -0.31 13.48
N ILE A 183 -4.78 -0.51 12.23
CA ILE A 183 -5.66 -0.97 11.15
C ILE A 183 -5.28 -2.41 10.83
N HIS A 184 -6.23 -3.32 11.00
CA HIS A 184 -6.04 -4.72 10.66
C HIS A 184 -7.01 -5.13 9.55
N LEU A 185 -6.46 -5.62 8.45
CA LEU A 185 -7.20 -6.19 7.33
C LEU A 185 -6.80 -7.65 7.19
N THR A 186 -7.78 -8.52 7.04
CA THR A 186 -7.56 -9.97 6.90
C THR A 186 -8.23 -10.50 5.65
N ASN A 187 -7.70 -11.58 5.09
CA ASN A 187 -8.31 -12.34 4.00
C ASN A 187 -8.63 -11.48 2.76
N ILE A 188 -7.66 -10.69 2.31
CA ILE A 188 -7.80 -9.83 1.14
C ILE A 188 -7.52 -10.64 -0.13
N GLY A 189 -8.47 -10.62 -1.08
CA GLY A 189 -8.29 -11.29 -2.37
C GLY A 189 -8.31 -12.80 -2.30
N MET A 190 -8.97 -13.41 -1.31
CA MET A 190 -9.00 -14.87 -1.13
C MET A 190 -9.85 -15.66 -2.15
N ASP A 191 -10.36 -14.99 -3.19
CA ASP A 191 -11.01 -15.68 -4.31
C ASP A 191 -9.99 -16.46 -5.15
N GLU A 192 -10.47 -17.31 -6.08
CA GLU A 192 -9.59 -18.17 -6.88
C GLU A 192 -8.58 -17.36 -7.69
N ASN A 193 -8.98 -16.18 -8.17
CA ASN A 193 -8.16 -15.35 -9.04
C ASN A 193 -7.17 -14.47 -8.26
N GLY A 194 -7.33 -14.26 -6.95
CA GLY A 194 -6.53 -13.27 -6.24
C GLY A 194 -6.86 -11.84 -6.64
N ILE A 195 -6.22 -10.89 -5.96
CA ILE A 195 -6.36 -9.45 -6.20
C ILE A 195 -5.15 -8.87 -6.92
N SER A 196 -5.33 -7.85 -7.78
CA SER A 196 -4.20 -7.12 -8.35
C SER A 196 -3.54 -6.21 -7.30
N THR A 197 -2.30 -5.78 -7.55
CA THR A 197 -1.59 -4.81 -6.69
C THR A 197 -2.33 -3.48 -6.60
N ALA A 198 -2.91 -3.01 -7.71
CA ALA A 198 -3.71 -1.79 -7.74
C ALA A 198 -5.02 -1.94 -6.92
N GLU A 199 -5.68 -3.08 -7.03
CA GLU A 199 -6.89 -3.38 -6.26
C GLU A 199 -6.59 -3.50 -4.75
N LEU A 200 -5.48 -4.14 -4.37
CA LEU A 200 -5.00 -4.20 -2.97
C LEU A 200 -4.71 -2.79 -2.44
N SER A 201 -3.94 -2.01 -3.19
CA SER A 201 -3.60 -0.62 -2.83
C SER A 201 -4.86 0.23 -2.63
N ARG A 202 -5.85 0.07 -3.51
CA ARG A 202 -7.15 0.75 -3.40
C ARG A 202 -7.87 0.40 -2.10
N GLN A 203 -7.88 -0.87 -1.71
CA GLN A 203 -8.52 -1.31 -0.47
C GLN A 203 -7.82 -0.72 0.75
N VAL A 204 -6.48 -0.75 0.78
CA VAL A 204 -5.69 -0.19 1.88
C VAL A 204 -5.92 1.32 2.02
N ILE A 205 -5.75 2.09 0.94
CA ILE A 205 -5.94 3.55 0.97
C ILE A 205 -7.39 3.92 1.33
N LYS A 206 -8.38 3.15 0.87
CA LYS A 206 -9.78 3.37 1.24
C LYS A 206 -10.03 3.21 2.74
N VAL A 207 -9.39 2.24 3.38
CA VAL A 207 -9.52 2.02 4.84
C VAL A 207 -8.76 3.09 5.62
N VAL A 208 -7.54 3.40 5.19
CA VAL A 208 -6.74 4.50 5.77
C VAL A 208 -7.52 5.82 5.73
N LEU A 209 -8.12 6.15 4.58
CA LEU A 209 -8.94 7.36 4.44
C LEU A 209 -10.13 7.38 5.42
N GLN A 210 -10.79 6.24 5.66
CA GLN A 210 -11.88 6.16 6.62
C GLN A 210 -11.42 6.40 8.05
N GLU A 211 -10.29 5.82 8.47
CA GLU A 211 -9.74 6.05 9.80
C GLU A 211 -9.26 7.50 9.98
N VAL A 212 -8.66 8.08 8.95
CA VAL A 212 -8.30 9.51 8.93
C VAL A 212 -9.54 10.38 9.13
N ILE A 213 -10.62 10.13 8.38
CA ILE A 213 -11.87 10.91 8.47
C ILE A 213 -12.45 10.87 9.90
N LYS A 214 -12.39 9.71 10.58
CA LYS A 214 -12.88 9.57 11.97
C LYS A 214 -12.13 10.46 12.95
N VAL A 215 -10.86 10.80 12.69
CA VAL A 215 -10.04 11.59 13.62
C VAL A 215 -10.00 13.09 13.30
N ILE A 216 -10.48 13.50 12.12
CA ILE A 216 -10.56 14.91 11.71
C ILE A 216 -11.30 15.77 12.76
N PRO A 217 -12.49 15.42 13.28
CA PRO A 217 -13.19 16.26 14.26
C PRO A 217 -12.36 16.51 15.53
N ARG A 218 -11.64 15.48 16.00
CA ARG A 218 -10.75 15.60 17.17
C ARG A 218 -9.56 16.52 16.88
N ALA A 219 -9.01 16.45 15.68
CA ALA A 219 -7.90 17.31 15.26
C ALA A 219 -8.31 18.77 15.14
N VAL A 220 -9.48 19.04 14.54
CA VAL A 220 -10.02 20.41 14.42
C VAL A 220 -10.34 21.00 15.79
N GLY A 221 -10.91 20.21 16.70
CA GLY A 221 -11.11 20.64 18.09
C GLY A 221 -9.81 21.03 18.78
N LYS A 222 -8.71 20.28 18.57
CA LYS A 222 -7.37 20.64 19.09
C LYS A 222 -6.81 21.94 18.51
N LEU A 223 -7.23 22.32 17.31
CA LEU A 223 -6.82 23.57 16.65
C LEU A 223 -7.66 24.78 17.08
N GLY A 224 -8.61 24.60 18.00
CA GLY A 224 -9.52 25.64 18.47
C GLY A 224 -10.67 25.95 17.49
N GLY A 225 -10.87 25.12 16.46
CA GLY A 225 -11.95 25.25 15.50
C GLY A 225 -13.22 24.49 15.91
N SER A 226 -14.37 24.90 15.38
CA SER A 226 -15.65 24.21 15.56
C SER A 226 -15.85 23.16 14.47
N VAL A 227 -16.58 22.07 14.77
CA VAL A 227 -16.95 21.04 13.77
C VAL A 227 -17.74 21.63 12.58
N LYS A 228 -18.40 22.78 12.78
CA LYS A 228 -19.06 23.57 11.73
C LYS A 228 -18.07 24.14 10.69
N ASP A 229 -16.83 24.40 11.07
CA ASP A 229 -15.79 24.95 10.20
C ASP A 229 -15.25 23.90 9.21
N ILE A 230 -15.58 22.62 9.45
CA ILE A 230 -15.27 21.47 8.58
C ILE A 230 -16.35 21.29 7.49
N GLY A 231 -17.27 22.25 7.33
CA GLY A 231 -18.54 22.17 6.62
C GLY A 231 -18.58 21.33 5.32
N ALA A 232 -19.71 20.62 5.13
CA ALA A 232 -20.25 19.90 3.95
C ALA A 232 -19.34 19.03 3.04
N GLY A 233 -18.13 19.46 2.71
CA GLY A 233 -17.19 18.76 1.81
C GLY A 233 -16.63 17.46 2.39
N THR A 234 -16.67 17.28 3.71
CA THR A 234 -16.34 16.02 4.40
C THR A 234 -17.57 15.13 4.62
N ALA A 235 -18.74 15.72 4.83
CA ALA A 235 -19.99 15.03 5.14
C ALA A 235 -20.55 14.23 3.94
N GLY A 236 -20.47 14.78 2.73
CA GLY A 236 -20.93 14.11 1.50
C GLY A 236 -20.13 12.84 1.14
N GLY A 237 -18.92 12.69 1.68
CA GLY A 237 -18.09 11.49 1.51
C GLY A 237 -18.26 10.49 2.64
N ALA A 238 -18.33 10.95 3.89
CA ALA A 238 -18.36 10.07 5.05
C ALA A 238 -19.69 9.30 5.19
N GLU A 239 -20.84 9.96 5.07
CA GLU A 239 -22.13 9.26 5.18
C GLU A 239 -22.38 8.31 4.00
N THR A 240 -22.03 8.73 2.79
CA THR A 240 -22.27 7.95 1.56
C THR A 240 -21.30 6.78 1.43
N THR A 241 -20.05 6.94 1.89
CA THR A 241 -19.05 5.87 1.96
C THR A 241 -19.37 4.90 3.10
N VAL A 242 -19.79 5.36 4.27
CA VAL A 242 -20.21 4.48 5.39
C VAL A 242 -21.50 3.73 5.06
N LYS A 243 -22.49 4.38 4.43
CA LYS A 243 -23.72 3.71 3.95
C LYS A 243 -23.44 2.76 2.79
N GLY A 244 -22.55 3.11 1.86
CA GLY A 244 -22.12 2.25 0.75
C GLY A 244 -21.34 1.02 1.24
N ILE A 245 -20.51 1.17 2.27
CA ILE A 245 -19.79 0.07 2.91
C ILE A 245 -20.76 -0.84 3.69
N LYS A 246 -21.70 -0.28 4.47
CA LYS A 246 -22.76 -1.08 5.12
C LYS A 246 -23.59 -1.87 4.10
N LYS A 247 -23.91 -1.31 2.93
CA LYS A 247 -24.62 -2.03 1.85
C LYS A 247 -23.76 -3.13 1.21
N LEU A 248 -22.45 -2.96 1.11
CA LEU A 248 -21.52 -3.99 0.60
C LEU A 248 -21.34 -5.15 1.58
N PHE A 249 -21.44 -4.90 2.89
CA PHE A 249 -21.38 -5.95 3.91
C PHE A 249 -22.73 -6.65 4.12
N LYS A 250 -23.86 -5.99 3.88
CA LYS A 250 -25.20 -6.60 4.03
C LYS A 250 -25.61 -7.51 2.86
N LYS A 251 -24.95 -7.42 1.70
CA LYS A 251 -25.29 -8.21 0.49
C LYS A 251 -24.64 -9.61 0.45
N ARG A 252 -23.94 -10.04 1.52
CA ARG A 252 -23.32 -11.38 1.63
C ARG A 252 -24.01 -12.34 2.60
N GLU A 253 -25.07 -11.92 3.28
CA GLU A 253 -25.95 -12.87 3.99
C GLU A 253 -26.96 -13.42 2.98
N VAL A 254 -26.57 -14.47 2.27
CA VAL A 254 -27.52 -15.35 1.59
C VAL A 254 -28.20 -16.17 2.70
N PRO A 255 -29.55 -16.19 2.78
CA PRO A 255 -30.23 -17.04 3.75
C PRO A 255 -30.01 -18.50 3.39
N ALA A 256 -29.62 -19.30 4.39
CA ALA A 256 -29.64 -20.74 4.29
C ALA A 256 -31.09 -21.22 4.04
N ARG A 257 -31.33 -21.78 2.86
CA ARG A 257 -32.34 -22.80 2.59
C ARG A 257 -31.80 -23.76 1.54
#